data_AF-A0A1A7W775-F1
#
_entry.id   AF-A0A1A7W775-F1
#
_cell.length_a   1.000
_cell.length_b   1.000
_cell.length_c   1.000
_cell.angle_alpha   90.00
_cell.angle_beta   90.00
_cell.angle_gamma   90.00
#
_symmetry.space_group_name_H-M   'P 1'
#
loop_
_entity.id
_entity.type
_entity.pdbx_description
1 polymer ?
#
loop_
_entity_poly.entity_id
_entity_poly.type
_entity_poly.pdbx_seq_one_letter_code
_entity_poly.pdbx_strand_id
1 'polypeptide(L)'
;MLSIRLSYIFLYNLFQFCGHTWILANTIARFLTFGQDALADTFYSVGFVMSLCQLLSILELFHIADGIEKARLLPRFIQVMEKNGLLVVIILLEEIQSKPVVCVQFFLWNILDLLRYPHELLCVMDAPSISMLWIRYSLWIALYILSVANEVVTIYQTLIYLGQTASHSASTHLFILLRLYLPLLTLGATVTVWQLLKERQQHLEKWSKSKRK
;
A
#
# COMPACT_ATOMS: atom_id res chain seq x y z
N MET A 1 -0.87 14.87 -29.90
CA MET A 1 0.20 13.87 -29.64
C MET A 1 0.33 13.72 -28.15
N LEU A 2 0.17 12.50 -27.62
CA LEU A 2 0.41 12.23 -26.20
C LEU A 2 1.88 12.58 -25.90
N SER A 3 2.14 13.46 -24.93
CA SER A 3 3.52 13.75 -24.52
C SER A 3 4.19 12.45 -24.04
N ILE A 4 5.48 12.28 -24.31
CA ILE A 4 6.26 11.10 -23.88
C ILE A 4 6.08 10.87 -22.36
N ARG A 5 6.02 11.97 -21.59
CA ARG A 5 5.76 11.93 -20.14
C ARG A 5 4.40 11.33 -19.80
N LEU A 6 3.34 11.74 -20.50
CA LEU A 6 1.99 11.23 -20.25
C LEU A 6 1.90 9.74 -20.59
N SER A 7 2.52 9.33 -21.70
CA SER A 7 2.57 7.93 -22.13
C SER A 7 3.28 7.06 -21.10
N TYR A 8 4.40 7.55 -20.55
CA TYR A 8 5.16 6.87 -19.51
C TYR A 8 4.34 6.68 -18.23
N ILE A 9 3.73 7.75 -17.69
CA ILE A 9 2.90 7.66 -16.46
C ILE A 9 1.71 6.73 -16.68
N PHE A 10 1.07 6.81 -17.86
CA PHE A 10 -0.05 5.94 -18.20
C PHE A 10 0.37 4.46 -18.20
N LEU A 11 1.46 4.13 -18.89
CA LEU A 11 1.99 2.77 -18.95
C LEU A 11 2.43 2.27 -17.56
N TYR A 12 3.06 3.12 -16.76
CA TYR A 12 3.45 2.81 -15.39
C TYR A 12 2.23 2.45 -14.53
N ASN A 13 1.20 3.30 -14.51
CA ASN A 13 -0.01 3.06 -13.73
C ASN A 13 -0.78 1.84 -14.24
N LEU A 14 -0.78 1.60 -15.55
CA LEU A 14 -1.40 0.42 -16.15
C LEU A 14 -0.67 -0.86 -15.74
N PHE A 15 0.67 -0.86 -15.80
CA PHE A 15 1.49 -1.98 -15.38
C PHE A 15 1.24 -2.32 -13.90
N GLN A 16 1.26 -1.31 -13.03
CA GLN A 16 0.96 -1.49 -11.61
C GLN A 16 -0.46 -2.01 -11.38
N PHE A 17 -1.45 -1.45 -12.07
CA PHE A 17 -2.83 -1.92 -12.00
C PHE A 17 -2.94 -3.41 -12.39
N CYS A 18 -2.31 -3.81 -13.50
CA CYS A 18 -2.28 -5.21 -13.94
C CYS A 18 -1.57 -6.12 -12.92
N GLY A 19 -0.45 -5.68 -12.36
CA GLY A 19 0.30 -6.42 -11.34
C GLY A 19 -0.55 -6.70 -10.10
N HIS A 20 -1.15 -5.66 -9.52
CA HIS A 20 -2.00 -5.81 -8.35
C HIS A 20 -3.29 -6.59 -8.63
N THR A 21 -3.87 -6.44 -9.82
CA THR A 21 -5.02 -7.26 -10.24
C THR A 21 -4.63 -8.74 -10.31
N TRP A 22 -3.48 -9.06 -10.92
CA TRP A 22 -2.99 -10.42 -11.02
C TRP A 22 -2.72 -11.02 -9.63
N ILE A 23 -2.07 -10.28 -8.73
CA ILE A 23 -1.80 -10.74 -7.35
C ILE A 23 -3.12 -11.04 -6.64
N LEU A 24 -4.10 -10.13 -6.72
CA LEU A 24 -5.38 -10.27 -6.03
C LEU A 24 -6.19 -11.45 -6.59
N ALA A 25 -6.26 -11.59 -7.92
CA ALA A 25 -6.95 -12.68 -8.57
C ALA A 25 -6.35 -14.05 -8.20
N ASN A 26 -5.02 -14.18 -8.22
CA ASN A 26 -4.33 -15.40 -7.80
C ASN A 26 -4.55 -15.70 -6.32
N THR A 27 -4.51 -14.68 -5.46
CA THR A 27 -4.77 -14.84 -4.02
C THR A 27 -6.18 -15.35 -3.77
N ILE A 28 -7.20 -14.77 -4.43
CA ILE A 28 -8.59 -15.20 -4.31
C ILE A 28 -8.77 -16.63 -4.85
N ALA A 29 -8.26 -16.92 -6.05
CA ALA A 29 -8.38 -18.24 -6.66
C ALA A 29 -7.77 -19.34 -5.77
N ARG A 30 -6.58 -19.09 -5.20
CA ARG A 30 -5.92 -20.03 -4.28
C ARG A 30 -6.70 -20.19 -2.98
N PHE A 31 -7.21 -19.11 -2.41
CA PHE A 31 -8.05 -19.18 -1.21
C PHE A 31 -9.32 -19.99 -1.45
N LEU A 32 -9.97 -19.83 -2.61
CA LEU A 32 -11.17 -20.62 -2.98
C LEU A 32 -10.85 -22.09 -3.26
N THR A 33 -9.63 -22.40 -3.73
CA THR A 33 -9.23 -23.77 -4.11
C THR A 33 -8.71 -24.58 -2.92
N PHE A 34 -7.88 -23.98 -2.08
CA PHE A 34 -7.15 -24.66 -1.00
C PHE A 34 -7.56 -24.23 0.41
N GLY A 35 -8.48 -23.26 0.55
CA GLY A 35 -8.97 -22.81 1.86
C GLY A 35 -7.87 -22.27 2.77
N GLN A 36 -7.77 -22.79 3.98
CA GLN A 36 -6.75 -22.37 4.96
C GLN A 36 -5.33 -22.78 4.56
N ASP A 37 -5.16 -23.87 3.81
CA ASP A 37 -3.84 -24.33 3.35
C ASP A 37 -3.24 -23.39 2.29
N ALA A 38 -4.07 -22.53 1.68
CA ALA A 38 -3.61 -21.50 0.75
C ALA A 38 -2.68 -20.48 1.40
N LEU A 39 -2.75 -20.27 2.73
CA LEU A 39 -2.09 -19.17 3.42
C LEU A 39 -0.55 -19.24 3.35
N ALA A 40 0.02 -20.41 3.67
CA ALA A 40 1.46 -20.63 3.61
C ALA A 40 2.01 -20.49 2.18
N ASP A 41 1.17 -20.90 1.24
CA ASP A 41 1.52 -21.13 -0.16
C ASP A 41 1.36 -19.85 -1.01
N THR A 42 0.59 -18.88 -0.50
CA THR A 42 0.28 -17.62 -1.17
C THR A 42 1.50 -16.74 -1.28
N PHE A 43 2.27 -16.57 -0.19
CA PHE A 43 3.48 -15.75 -0.23
C PHE A 43 4.49 -16.28 -1.25
N TYR A 44 4.70 -17.60 -1.32
CA TYR A 44 5.59 -18.20 -2.31
C TYR A 44 5.15 -17.90 -3.74
N SER A 45 3.84 -17.94 -4.00
CA SER A 45 3.28 -17.77 -5.34
C SER A 45 3.22 -16.32 -5.82
N VAL A 46 2.86 -15.38 -4.94
CA VAL A 46 2.63 -13.97 -5.32
C VAL A 46 3.67 -13.00 -4.77
N GLY A 47 4.52 -13.46 -3.83
CA GLY A 47 5.47 -12.62 -3.11
C GLY A 47 6.50 -11.94 -4.01
N PHE A 48 6.98 -12.63 -5.05
CA PHE A 48 7.90 -12.03 -6.01
C PHE A 48 7.26 -10.85 -6.77
N VAL A 49 6.07 -11.07 -7.34
CA VAL A 49 5.36 -10.02 -8.10
C VAL A 49 4.95 -8.88 -7.17
N MET A 50 4.50 -9.19 -5.95
CA MET A 50 4.19 -8.19 -4.93
C MET A 50 5.40 -7.34 -4.58
N SER A 51 6.57 -7.97 -4.41
CA SER A 51 7.82 -7.27 -4.10
C SER A 51 8.24 -6.36 -5.25
N LEU A 52 8.11 -6.83 -6.49
CA LEU A 52 8.39 -6.03 -7.67
C LEU A 52 7.48 -4.80 -7.77
N CYS A 53 6.16 -4.98 -7.62
CA CYS A 53 5.19 -3.88 -7.64
C CYS A 53 5.46 -2.85 -6.54
N GLN A 54 5.75 -3.31 -5.31
CA GLN A 54 6.07 -2.41 -4.20
C GLN A 54 7.40 -1.69 -4.39
N LEU A 55 8.43 -2.35 -4.91
CA LEU A 55 9.70 -1.71 -5.21
C LEU A 55 9.53 -0.63 -6.30
N LEU A 56 8.76 -0.93 -7.35
CA LEU A 56 8.44 0.03 -8.39
C LEU A 56 7.65 1.24 -7.88
N SER A 57 6.90 1.10 -6.77
CA SER A 57 6.19 2.23 -6.15
C SER A 57 7.12 3.31 -5.58
N ILE A 58 8.42 3.02 -5.40
CA ILE A 58 9.43 4.05 -5.08
C ILE A 58 9.55 5.08 -6.22
N LEU A 59 9.33 4.68 -7.48
CA LEU A 59 9.35 5.59 -8.62
C LEU A 59 8.31 6.71 -8.52
N GLU A 60 7.20 6.47 -7.81
CA GLU A 60 6.14 7.46 -7.60
C GLU A 60 6.63 8.66 -6.80
N LEU A 61 7.61 8.44 -5.91
CA LEU A 61 8.23 9.54 -5.16
C LEU A 61 8.97 10.49 -6.10
N PHE A 62 9.64 9.94 -7.12
CA PHE A 62 10.29 10.72 -8.16
C PHE A 62 9.27 11.38 -9.09
N HIS A 63 8.18 10.68 -9.45
CA HIS A 63 7.11 11.29 -10.26
C HIS A 63 6.53 12.53 -9.60
N ILE A 64 6.33 12.50 -8.28
CA ILE A 64 5.84 13.67 -7.53
C ILE A 64 6.94 14.73 -7.36
N ALA A 65 8.17 14.33 -7.01
CA ALA A 65 9.28 15.26 -6.77
C ALA A 65 9.67 16.05 -8.04
N ASP A 66 9.64 15.40 -9.21
CA ASP A 66 9.93 16.00 -10.50
C ASP A 66 8.73 16.79 -11.08
N GLY A 67 7.61 16.85 -10.34
CA GLY A 67 6.38 17.55 -10.74
C GLY A 67 5.66 16.91 -11.92
N ILE A 68 5.96 15.64 -12.22
CA ILE A 68 5.31 14.84 -13.26
C ILE A 68 3.88 14.51 -12.83
N GLU A 69 3.71 14.12 -11.56
CA GLU A 69 2.41 13.88 -10.93
C GLU A 69 2.07 14.99 -9.93
N LYS A 70 0.85 15.53 -10.01
CA LYS A 70 0.36 16.58 -9.11
C LYS A 70 -0.24 15.99 -7.84
N ALA A 71 0.61 15.46 -6.96
CA ALA A 71 0.20 14.94 -5.65
C ALA A 71 1.07 15.51 -4.52
N ARG A 72 0.67 15.27 -3.26
CA ARG A 72 1.49 15.66 -2.10
C ARG A 72 2.55 14.58 -1.86
N LEU A 73 3.82 15.00 -1.77
CA LEU A 73 4.94 14.09 -1.59
C LEU A 73 4.92 13.39 -0.23
N LEU A 74 4.64 14.12 0.87
CA LEU A 74 4.73 13.58 2.23
C LEU A 74 3.84 12.34 2.49
N PRO A 75 2.52 12.35 2.20
CA PRO A 75 1.69 11.17 2.45
C PRO A 75 2.07 10.03 1.52
N ARG A 76 2.56 10.31 0.30
CA ARG A 76 3.05 9.27 -0.60
C ARG A 76 4.32 8.62 -0.07
N PHE A 77 5.27 9.43 0.39
CA PHE A 77 6.51 8.99 0.99
C PHE A 77 6.26 8.06 2.18
N ILE A 78 5.42 8.49 3.12
CA ILE A 78 5.06 7.69 4.30
C ILE A 78 4.48 6.33 3.87
N GLN A 79 3.49 6.32 2.98
CA GLN A 79 2.85 5.09 2.53
C GLN A 79 3.81 4.13 1.81
N VAL A 80 4.70 4.64 0.96
CA VAL A 80 5.68 3.81 0.23
C VAL A 80 6.72 3.25 1.20
N MET A 81 7.21 4.05 2.15
CA MET A 81 8.19 3.61 3.15
C MET A 81 7.60 2.59 4.12
N GLU A 82 6.37 2.79 4.59
CA GLU A 82 5.68 1.84 5.48
C GLU A 82 5.52 0.46 4.82
N LYS A 83 4.98 0.44 3.59
CA LYS A 83 4.77 -0.82 2.84
C LYS A 83 6.07 -1.56 2.56
N ASN A 84 7.09 -0.86 2.05
CA ASN A 84 8.38 -1.47 1.74
C ASN A 84 9.12 -1.91 3.02
N GLY A 85 9.02 -1.13 4.10
CA GLY A 85 9.63 -1.47 5.39
C GLY A 85 9.09 -2.79 5.94
N LEU A 86 7.76 -2.94 5.98
CA LEU A 86 7.15 -4.19 6.42
C LEU A 86 7.46 -5.36 5.46
N LEU A 87 7.46 -5.13 4.14
CA LEU A 87 7.78 -6.17 3.17
C LEU A 87 9.20 -6.72 3.37
N VAL A 88 10.19 -5.85 3.61
CA VAL A 88 11.57 -6.28 3.89
C VAL A 88 11.61 -7.17 5.14
N VAL A 89 10.89 -6.81 6.20
CA VAL A 89 10.81 -7.62 7.42
C VAL A 89 10.22 -9.01 7.13
N ILE A 90 9.14 -9.07 6.33
CA ILE A 90 8.50 -10.33 5.95
C ILE A 90 9.44 -11.19 5.08
N ILE A 91 10.20 -10.58 4.15
CA ILE A 91 11.17 -11.30 3.32
C ILE A 91 12.30 -11.88 4.18
N LEU A 92 12.77 -11.14 5.19
CA LEU A 92 13.86 -11.57 6.07
C LEU A 92 13.46 -12.69 7.05
N LEU A 93 12.16 -12.89 7.30
CA LEU A 93 11.65 -13.84 8.29
C LEU A 93 10.65 -14.81 7.65
N GLU A 94 11.17 -15.92 7.10
CA GLU A 94 10.40 -16.95 6.41
C GLU A 94 9.27 -17.53 7.29
N GLU A 95 9.49 -17.65 8.59
CA GLU A 95 8.51 -18.19 9.55
C GLU A 95 7.26 -17.30 9.70
N ILE A 96 7.41 -16.00 9.42
CA ILE A 96 6.31 -15.04 9.47
C ILE A 96 5.50 -15.05 8.15
N GLN A 97 6.11 -15.41 7.03
CA GLN A 97 5.47 -15.41 5.70
C GLN A 97 4.23 -16.31 5.64
N SER A 98 4.25 -17.43 6.37
CA SER A 98 3.13 -18.38 6.43
C SER A 98 1.99 -17.95 7.36
N LYS A 99 2.14 -16.85 8.11
CA LYS A 99 1.13 -16.41 9.07
C LYS A 99 -0.07 -15.80 8.34
N PRO A 100 -1.30 -16.02 8.85
CA PRO A 100 -2.52 -15.47 8.25
C PRO A 100 -2.50 -13.94 8.16
N VAL A 101 -1.83 -13.27 9.11
CA VAL A 101 -1.73 -11.81 9.16
C VAL A 101 -0.99 -11.24 7.94
N VAL A 102 0.01 -11.95 7.41
CA VAL A 102 0.74 -11.54 6.20
C VAL A 102 -0.16 -11.68 4.97
N CYS A 103 -0.93 -12.77 4.89
CA CYS A 103 -1.89 -12.94 3.79
C CYS A 103 -2.96 -11.84 3.80
N VAL A 104 -3.51 -11.51 4.98
CA VAL A 104 -4.47 -10.40 5.14
C VAL A 104 -3.82 -9.07 4.75
N GLN A 105 -2.56 -8.85 5.13
CA GLN A 105 -1.84 -7.63 4.79
C GLN A 105 -1.66 -7.48 3.28
N PHE A 106 -1.25 -8.56 2.60
CA PHE A 106 -1.10 -8.58 1.15
C PHE A 106 -2.42 -8.31 0.46
N PHE A 107 -3.51 -8.91 0.94
CA PHE A 107 -4.85 -8.67 0.41
C PHE A 107 -5.26 -7.19 0.55
N LEU A 108 -5.10 -6.60 1.74
CA LEU A 108 -5.43 -5.20 1.99
C LEU A 108 -4.60 -4.23 1.13
N TRP A 109 -3.29 -4.47 1.02
CA TRP A 109 -2.42 -3.68 0.16
C TRP A 109 -2.85 -3.71 -1.30
N ASN A 110 -3.18 -4.90 -1.83
CA ASN A 110 -3.62 -5.03 -3.21
C ASN A 110 -4.97 -4.35 -3.46
N ILE A 111 -5.92 -4.41 -2.53
CA ILE A 111 -7.18 -3.65 -2.66
C ILE A 111 -6.91 -2.14 -2.66
N LEU A 112 -6.09 -1.64 -1.74
CA LEU A 112 -5.73 -0.22 -1.67
C LEU A 112 -5.10 0.29 -2.98
N ASP A 113 -4.22 -0.51 -3.56
CA ASP A 113 -3.57 -0.21 -4.82
C ASP A 113 -4.55 -0.32 -6.01
N LEU A 114 -5.45 -1.31 -6.00
CA LEU A 114 -6.49 -1.48 -7.02
C LEU A 114 -7.52 -0.35 -7.01
N LEU A 115 -7.72 0.34 -5.88
CA LEU A 115 -8.55 1.55 -5.83
C LEU A 115 -7.77 2.79 -6.30
N ARG A 116 -6.45 2.82 -6.10
CA ARG A 116 -5.60 3.97 -6.45
C ARG A 116 -5.29 4.03 -7.94
N TYR A 117 -4.74 2.96 -8.52
CA TYR A 117 -4.23 3.01 -9.90
C TYR A 117 -5.29 3.33 -10.96
N PRO A 118 -6.54 2.84 -10.86
CA PRO A 118 -7.62 3.30 -11.76
C PRO A 118 -7.90 4.79 -11.62
N HIS A 119 -7.83 5.34 -10.40
CA HIS A 119 -7.95 6.77 -10.17
C HIS A 119 -6.83 7.54 -10.87
N GLU A 120 -5.58 7.10 -10.72
CA GLU A 120 -4.45 7.75 -11.41
C GLU A 120 -4.57 7.63 -12.93
N LEU A 121 -4.98 6.48 -13.47
CA LEU A 121 -5.23 6.30 -14.90
C LEU A 121 -6.29 7.26 -15.43
N LEU A 122 -7.41 7.43 -14.72
CA LEU A 122 -8.44 8.39 -15.14
C LEU A 122 -8.00 9.85 -14.98
N CYS A 123 -7.20 10.17 -13.98
CA CYS A 123 -6.60 11.50 -13.84
C CYS A 123 -5.67 11.82 -15.01
N VAL A 124 -4.87 10.85 -15.47
CA VAL A 124 -4.01 10.97 -16.66
C VAL A 124 -4.82 11.15 -17.94
N MET A 125 -6.03 10.60 -18.00
CA MET A 125 -6.97 10.76 -19.12
C MET A 125 -7.87 12.01 -19.00
N ASP A 126 -7.64 12.89 -18.02
CA ASP A 126 -8.47 14.07 -17.71
C ASP A 126 -9.97 13.76 -17.51
N ALA A 127 -10.30 12.53 -17.09
CA ALA A 127 -11.67 12.06 -16.89
C ALA A 127 -11.95 11.54 -15.46
N PRO A 128 -11.57 12.25 -14.38
CA PRO A 128 -11.88 11.80 -13.02
C PRO A 128 -13.38 11.88 -12.75
N SER A 129 -13.98 10.76 -12.31
CA SER A 129 -15.40 10.70 -11.95
C SER A 129 -15.61 11.06 -10.47
N ILE A 130 -16.79 11.62 -10.15
CA ILE A 130 -17.19 11.93 -8.77
C ILE A 130 -17.22 10.66 -7.91
N SER A 131 -17.68 9.54 -8.49
CA SER A 131 -17.70 8.23 -7.81
C SER A 131 -16.30 7.80 -7.37
N MET A 132 -15.28 8.01 -8.21
CA MET A 132 -13.91 7.65 -7.86
C MET A 132 -13.28 8.56 -6.82
N LEU A 133 -13.63 9.85 -6.83
CA LEU A 133 -13.25 10.77 -5.77
C LEU A 133 -13.83 10.32 -4.42
N TRP A 134 -15.08 9.84 -4.41
CA TRP A 134 -15.71 9.30 -3.20
C TRP A 134 -15.01 8.03 -2.70
N ILE A 135 -14.69 7.10 -3.61
CA ILE A 135 -13.94 5.88 -3.30
C ILE A 135 -12.57 6.24 -2.68
N ARG A 136 -11.83 7.18 -3.30
CA ARG A 136 -10.52 7.64 -2.83
C ARG A 136 -10.54 8.26 -1.44
N TYR A 137 -11.57 9.05 -1.11
CA TYR A 137 -11.58 9.78 0.15
C TYR A 137 -12.46 9.16 1.25
N SER A 138 -13.17 8.06 0.96
CA SER A 138 -14.03 7.37 1.94
C SER A 138 -13.60 5.93 2.13
N LEU A 139 -13.71 5.11 1.08
CA LEU A 139 -13.39 3.68 1.15
C LEU A 139 -11.90 3.44 1.35
N TRP A 140 -11.06 4.14 0.59
CA TRP A 140 -9.61 4.00 0.67
C TRP A 140 -9.06 4.39 2.05
N ILE A 141 -9.57 5.47 2.66
CA ILE A 141 -9.13 5.88 4.02
C ILE A 141 -9.49 4.81 5.05
N ALA A 142 -10.70 4.24 4.99
CA ALA A 142 -11.12 3.18 5.90
C ALA A 142 -10.24 1.93 5.74
N LEU A 143 -9.96 1.53 4.50
CA LEU A 143 -9.09 0.39 4.21
C LEU A 143 -7.63 0.65 4.62
N TYR A 144 -7.14 1.89 4.53
CA TYR A 144 -5.80 2.24 4.96
C TYR A 144 -5.66 2.10 6.48
N ILE A 145 -6.64 2.57 7.25
CA ILE A 145 -6.67 2.39 8.71
C ILE A 145 -6.68 0.90 9.06
N LEU A 146 -7.47 0.09 8.36
CA LEU A 146 -7.49 -1.36 8.57
C LEU A 146 -6.14 -2.02 8.24
N SER A 147 -5.49 -1.58 7.15
CA SER A 147 -4.16 -2.06 6.75
C SER A 147 -3.09 -1.72 7.79
N VAL A 148 -3.11 -0.50 8.34
CA VAL A 148 -2.17 -0.10 9.41
C VAL A 148 -2.44 -0.88 10.69
N ALA A 149 -3.70 -1.13 11.04
CA ALA A 149 -4.05 -1.95 12.20
C ALA A 149 -3.52 -3.39 12.04
N ASN A 150 -3.69 -4.00 10.86
CA ASN A 150 -3.17 -5.34 10.59
C ASN A 150 -1.63 -5.38 10.53
N GLU A 151 -0.99 -4.30 10.09
CA GLU A 151 0.45 -4.13 10.14
C GLU A 151 0.99 -4.13 11.58
N VAL A 152 0.34 -3.40 12.49
CA VAL A 152 0.68 -3.40 13.92
C VAL A 152 0.60 -4.81 14.50
N VAL A 153 -0.44 -5.58 14.15
CA VAL A 153 -0.58 -6.98 14.58
C VAL A 153 0.55 -7.85 14.00
N THR A 154 0.92 -7.64 12.73
CA THR A 154 2.01 -8.37 12.06
C THR A 154 3.36 -8.11 12.75
N ILE A 155 3.65 -6.84 13.07
CA ILE A 155 4.86 -6.46 13.81
C ILE A 155 4.86 -7.07 15.21
N TYR A 156 3.72 -7.06 15.90
CA TYR A 156 3.61 -7.63 17.23
C TYR A 156 3.90 -9.13 17.25
N GLN A 157 3.35 -9.90 16.29
CA GLN A 157 3.67 -11.32 16.14
C GLN A 157 5.15 -11.54 15.81
N THR A 158 5.72 -10.68 14.97
CA THR A 158 7.14 -10.71 14.63
C THR A 158 8.03 -10.45 15.85
N LEU A 159 7.67 -9.50 16.71
CA LEU A 159 8.39 -9.20 17.95
C LEU A 159 8.35 -10.37 18.94
N ILE A 160 7.22 -11.06 19.06
CA ILE A 160 7.11 -12.27 19.90
C ILE A 160 8.05 -13.35 19.39
N TYR A 161 8.03 -13.61 18.08
CA TYR A 161 8.90 -14.60 17.43
C TYR A 161 10.39 -14.28 17.63
N LEU A 162 10.79 -13.02 17.41
CA LEU A 162 12.17 -12.57 17.63
C LEU A 162 12.59 -12.66 19.10
N GLY A 163 11.67 -12.39 20.03
CA GLY A 163 11.94 -12.52 21.47
C GLY A 163 12.23 -13.96 21.91
N GLN A 164 11.61 -14.95 21.27
CA GLN A 164 11.86 -16.37 21.52
C GLN A 164 13.18 -16.86 20.89
N THR A 165 13.63 -16.20 19.82
CA THR A 165 14.80 -16.59 19.02
C THR A 165 16.04 -15.71 19.31
N ALA A 166 15.98 -14.89 20.38
CA ALA A 166 16.90 -13.77 20.66
C ALA A 166 18.36 -14.16 20.99
N SER A 167 18.77 -15.41 20.78
CA SER A 167 20.14 -15.89 20.98
C SER A 167 21.11 -15.49 19.85
N HIS A 168 20.63 -14.91 18.74
CA HIS A 168 21.46 -14.49 17.60
C HIS A 168 21.55 -12.95 17.48
N SER A 169 22.76 -12.39 17.38
CA SER A 169 23.00 -10.94 17.33
C SER A 169 22.16 -10.18 16.27
N ALA A 170 21.93 -10.78 15.10
CA ALA A 170 21.09 -10.19 14.05
C ALA A 170 19.61 -10.01 14.47
N SER A 171 19.07 -10.95 15.26
CA SER A 171 17.70 -10.90 15.76
C SER A 171 17.48 -9.74 16.74
N THR A 172 18.52 -9.37 17.51
CA THR A 172 18.47 -8.27 18.48
C THR A 172 18.37 -6.91 17.79
N HIS A 173 19.15 -6.68 16.72
CA HIS A 173 19.07 -5.44 15.95
C HIS A 173 17.69 -5.25 15.30
N LEU A 174 17.18 -6.31 14.65
CA LEU A 174 15.84 -6.28 14.04
C LEU A 174 14.73 -6.03 15.07
N PHE A 175 14.86 -6.64 16.26
CA PHE A 175 13.91 -6.44 17.36
C PHE A 175 13.87 -4.98 17.85
N ILE A 176 15.02 -4.32 17.98
CA ILE A 176 15.09 -2.90 18.36
C ILE A 176 14.50 -2.02 17.25
N LEU A 177 14.85 -2.28 16.00
CA LEU A 177 14.34 -1.55 14.83
C LEU A 177 12.81 -1.61 14.75
N LEU A 178 12.22 -2.80 14.92
CA LEU A 178 10.76 -2.99 14.89
C LEU A 178 10.04 -2.26 16.05
N ARG A 179 10.65 -2.20 17.23
CA ARG A 179 10.11 -1.42 18.36
C ARG A 179 10.11 0.08 18.08
N LEU A 180 11.16 0.59 17.44
CA LEU A 180 11.22 2.00 17.03
C LEU A 180 10.29 2.29 15.84
N TYR A 181 10.04 1.31 14.99
CA TYR A 181 9.12 1.43 13.86
C TYR A 181 7.66 1.59 14.27
N LEU A 182 7.19 0.92 15.33
CA LEU A 182 5.80 1.02 15.83
C LEU A 182 5.31 2.47 16.08
N PRO A 183 6.00 3.31 16.89
CA PRO A 183 5.58 4.70 17.07
C PRO A 183 5.68 5.49 15.77
N LEU A 184 6.69 5.22 14.93
CA LEU A 184 6.84 5.89 13.64
C LEU A 184 5.66 5.57 12.68
N LEU A 185 5.24 4.31 12.62
CA LEU A 185 4.09 3.85 11.84
C LEU A 185 2.81 4.54 12.29
N THR A 186 2.55 4.60 13.61
CA THR A 186 1.34 5.28 14.12
C THR A 186 1.34 6.78 13.83
N LEU A 187 2.49 7.45 13.95
CA LEU A 187 2.63 8.86 13.59
C LEU A 187 2.48 9.08 12.07
N GLY A 188 3.10 8.22 11.26
CA GLY A 188 3.00 8.25 9.79
C GLY A 188 1.56 8.08 9.32
N ALA A 189 0.87 7.07 9.85
CA ALA A 189 -0.52 6.80 9.53
C ALA A 189 -1.46 7.95 9.93
N THR A 190 -1.28 8.53 11.13
CA THR A 190 -2.11 9.67 11.57
C THR A 190 -1.89 10.91 10.71
N VAL A 191 -0.65 11.23 10.35
CA VAL A 191 -0.33 12.33 9.43
C VAL A 191 -0.95 12.09 8.05
N THR A 192 -0.83 10.88 7.53
CA THR A 192 -1.38 10.49 6.23
C THR A 192 -2.90 10.62 6.20
N VAL A 193 -3.60 10.06 7.18
CA VAL A 193 -5.06 10.17 7.30
C VAL A 193 -5.50 11.62 7.44
N TRP A 194 -4.83 12.39 8.29
CA TRP A 194 -5.15 13.80 8.48
C TRP A 194 -5.04 14.61 7.18
N GLN A 195 -3.98 14.37 6.39
CA GLN A 195 -3.79 15.04 5.11
C GLN A 195 -4.85 14.65 4.08
N LEU A 196 -5.22 13.37 3.99
CA LEU A 196 -6.27 12.90 3.09
C LEU A 196 -7.65 13.45 3.45
N LEU A 197 -7.95 13.57 4.75
CA LEU A 197 -9.19 14.21 5.21
C LEU A 197 -9.22 15.70 4.86
N LYS A 198 -8.07 16.39 4.99
CA LYS A 198 -7.95 17.80 4.59
C LYS A 198 -8.14 17.97 3.08
N GLU A 199 -7.59 17.08 2.26
CA GLU A 199 -7.83 17.09 0.82
C GLU A 199 -9.30 16.86 0.48
N ARG A 200 -9.95 15.88 1.12
CA ARG A 200 -11.39 15.64 0.96
C ARG A 200 -12.21 16.90 1.22
N GLN A 201 -11.93 17.60 2.33
CA GLN A 201 -12.61 18.85 2.66
C GLN A 201 -12.43 19.91 1.57
N GLN A 202 -11.21 20.10 1.07
CA GLN A 202 -10.92 21.06 -0.01
C GLN A 202 -11.69 20.74 -1.30
N HIS A 203 -11.79 19.44 -1.66
CA HIS A 203 -12.55 19.01 -2.83
C HIS A 203 -14.07 19.23 -2.65
N LEU A 204 -14.62 18.91 -1.48
CA LEU A 204 -16.03 19.14 -1.17
C LEU A 204 -16.39 20.63 -1.20
N GLU A 205 -15.53 21.49 -0.65
CA GLU A 205 -15.72 22.95 -0.69
C GLU A 205 -15.70 23.50 -2.12
N LYS A 206 -14.74 23.06 -2.96
CA LYS A 206 -14.68 23.45 -4.38
C LYS A 206 -15.95 23.04 -5.11
N TRP A 207 -16.42 21.81 -4.89
CA TRP A 207 -17.64 21.31 -5.51
C TRP A 207 -18.89 22.07 -5.04
N SER A 208 -19.01 22.36 -3.74
CA SER A 208 -20.11 23.18 -3.22
C SER A 208 -20.12 24.60 -3.81
N LYS A 209 -18.95 25.21 -4.03
CA LYS A 209 -18.84 26.52 -4.67
C LYS A 209 -19.24 26.47 -6.14
N SER A 210 -18.88 25.41 -6.86
CA SER A 210 -19.27 25.20 -8.26
C SER A 210 -20.76 25.02 -8.45
N LYS A 211 -21.49 24.49 -7.45
CA LYS A 211 -22.95 24.35 -7.48
C LYS A 211 -23.72 25.62 -7.11
N ARG A 212 -23.05 26.61 -6.51
CA ARG A 212 -23.64 27.90 -6.11
C ARG A 212 -23.45 28.99 -7.17
N LYS A 213 -22.65 28.74 -8.20
CA LYS A 213 -22.51 29.57 -9.41
C LYS A 213 -23.39 29.00 -10.51
#